data_AF-A0A831UT81-F1
#
_entry.id   AF-A0A831UT81-F1
#
_cell.length_a   1.000
_cell.length_b   1.000
_cell.length_c   1.000
_cell.angle_alpha   90.00
_cell.angle_beta   90.00
_cell.angle_gamma   90.00
#
_symmetry.space_group_name_H-M   'P 1'
#
loop_
_entity.id
_entity.type
_entity.pdbx_description
1 polymer ?
#
loop_
_entity_poly.entity_id
_entity_poly.type
_entity_poly.pdbx_seq_one_letter_code
_entity_poly.pdbx_strand_id
1 'polypeptide(L)'
;MILRKCDYIAVAEFVCRYRLYFFMATCVWVGFVIVGPVFSGFARTIVFSTPFLRPVHFFFFGTGFWVIFPLFVYSLMLYVAFRFKPKEFPGGWNYEAEGAMPKPCEVVERRLLPSSLTEEYVFITWLIGVLFMIFWIPQIVGGLVSFSVITWIK
;
A
#
# COMPACT_ATOMS: atom_id res chain seq x y z
N MET A 1 -10.67 -21.35 -6.42
CA MET A 1 -9.66 -21.85 -7.38
C MET A 1 -8.44 -22.11 -6.52
N ILE A 2 -8.14 -23.37 -6.22
CA ILE A 2 -7.16 -23.73 -5.20
C ILE A 2 -5.76 -23.71 -5.81
N LEU A 3 -5.04 -22.59 -5.62
CA LEU A 3 -3.58 -22.55 -5.81
C LEU A 3 -2.94 -23.64 -4.93
N ARG A 4 -1.93 -24.36 -5.41
CA ARG A 4 -1.28 -25.39 -4.56
C ARG A 4 -0.50 -24.68 -3.45
N LYS A 5 -0.37 -25.32 -2.28
CA LYS A 5 0.39 -24.79 -1.13
C LYS A 5 1.80 -24.27 -1.51
N CYS A 6 2.45 -24.89 -2.49
CA CYS A 6 3.75 -24.44 -3.00
C CYS A 6 3.67 -23.11 -3.77
N ASP A 7 2.59 -22.87 -4.52
CA ASP A 7 2.39 -21.63 -5.28
C ASP A 7 2.19 -20.45 -4.32
N TYR A 8 1.49 -20.68 -3.21
CA TYR A 8 1.28 -19.69 -2.16
C TYR A 8 2.57 -19.21 -1.51
N ILE A 9 3.46 -20.14 -1.16
CA ILE A 9 4.75 -19.82 -0.54
C ILE A 9 5.65 -19.08 -1.54
N ALA A 10 5.74 -19.56 -2.77
CA ALA A 10 6.56 -18.91 -3.81
C ALA A 10 6.13 -17.45 -4.07
N VAL A 11 4.82 -17.20 -4.07
CA VAL A 11 4.27 -15.86 -4.23
C VAL A 11 4.52 -14.99 -3.00
N ALA A 12 4.34 -15.53 -1.78
CA ALA A 12 4.63 -14.79 -0.55
C ALA A 12 6.14 -14.46 -0.42
N GLU A 13 7.02 -15.36 -0.85
CA GLU A 13 8.48 -15.14 -0.93
C GLU A 13 8.84 -14.05 -1.95
N PHE A 14 8.22 -14.09 -3.14
CA PHE A 14 8.37 -13.03 -4.13
C PHE A 14 8.02 -11.66 -3.53
N VAL A 15 6.89 -11.57 -2.83
CA VAL A 15 6.45 -10.33 -2.18
C VAL A 15 7.39 -9.91 -1.04
N CYS A 16 7.84 -10.85 -0.20
CA CYS A 16 8.77 -10.57 0.89
C CYS A 16 10.09 -9.94 0.40
N ARG A 17 10.59 -10.39 -0.75
CA ARG A 17 11.83 -9.87 -1.36
C ARG A 17 11.77 -8.37 -1.66
N TYR A 18 10.59 -7.79 -1.92
CA TYR A 18 10.43 -6.38 -2.30
C TYR A 18 10.23 -5.40 -1.14
N ARG A 19 10.41 -5.79 0.13
CA ARG A 19 10.42 -4.91 1.33
C ARG A 19 9.32 -3.84 1.37
N LEU A 20 8.10 -4.27 1.70
CA LEU A 20 6.85 -3.48 1.69
C LEU A 20 6.81 -2.19 2.55
N TYR A 21 7.73 -1.98 3.50
CA TYR A 21 7.71 -0.81 4.38
C TYR A 21 7.95 0.51 3.65
N PHE A 22 8.89 0.51 2.70
CA PHE A 22 9.13 1.68 1.85
C PHE A 22 7.87 2.05 1.06
N PHE A 23 7.12 1.03 0.65
CA PHE A 23 5.91 1.18 -0.14
C PHE A 23 4.76 1.78 0.67
N MET A 24 4.51 1.29 1.89
CA MET A 24 3.49 1.86 2.78
C MET A 24 3.81 3.31 3.17
N ALA A 25 5.07 3.59 3.54
CA ALA A 25 5.50 4.94 3.88
C ALA A 25 5.32 5.91 2.70
N THR A 26 5.64 5.46 1.48
CA THR A 26 5.44 6.25 0.26
C THR A 26 3.96 6.53 0.02
N CYS A 27 3.08 5.55 0.17
CA CYS A 27 1.64 5.77 0.00
C CYS A 27 1.04 6.70 1.05
N VAL A 28 1.44 6.58 2.32
CA VAL A 28 1.02 7.52 3.37
C VAL A 28 1.52 8.93 3.06
N TRP A 29 2.76 9.06 2.60
CA TRP A 29 3.35 10.34 2.23
C TRP A 29 2.64 10.97 1.03
N VAL A 30 2.40 10.21 -0.04
CA VAL A 30 1.66 10.65 -1.23
C VAL A 30 0.22 11.02 -0.86
N GLY A 31 -0.45 10.18 -0.06
CA GLY A 31 -1.78 10.46 0.46
C GLY A 31 -1.82 11.76 1.26
N PHE A 32 -0.86 12.00 2.14
CA PHE A 32 -0.82 13.20 2.97
C PHE A 32 -0.43 14.47 2.20
N VAL A 33 0.54 14.39 1.28
CA VAL A 33 1.10 15.56 0.58
C VAL A 33 0.28 15.95 -0.65
N ILE A 34 -0.23 14.97 -1.40
CA ILE A 34 -0.94 15.22 -2.68
C ILE A 34 -2.44 15.28 -2.44
N VAL A 35 -3.00 14.30 -1.72
CA VAL A 35 -4.45 14.15 -1.55
C VAL A 35 -4.98 14.90 -0.33
N GLY A 36 -4.25 14.83 0.78
CA GLY A 36 -4.60 15.41 2.07
C GLY A 36 -5.01 16.89 2.02
N PRO A 37 -4.29 17.78 1.31
CA PRO A 37 -4.63 19.20 1.25
C PRO A 37 -5.97 19.51 0.59
N VAL A 38 -6.52 18.57 -0.19
CA VAL A 38 -7.82 18.71 -0.87
C VAL A 38 -8.98 18.46 0.09
N PHE A 39 -8.81 17.53 1.04
CA PHE A 39 -9.88 17.05 1.92
C PHE A 39 -9.72 17.48 3.39
N SER A 40 -8.54 17.96 3.80
CA SER A 40 -8.23 18.31 5.19
C SER A 40 -7.56 19.67 5.29
N GLY A 41 -8.18 20.59 6.06
CA GLY A 41 -7.62 21.90 6.37
C GLY A 41 -6.29 21.82 7.13
N PHE A 42 -6.11 20.80 7.98
CA PHE A 42 -4.87 20.56 8.71
C PHE A 42 -3.73 20.15 7.76
N ALA A 43 -3.97 19.18 6.89
CA ALA A 43 -2.99 18.76 5.89
C ALA A 43 -2.65 19.91 4.93
N ARG A 44 -3.67 20.71 4.55
CA ARG A 44 -3.49 21.92 3.75
C ARG A 44 -2.53 22.89 4.44
N THR A 45 -2.75 23.22 5.71
CA THR A 45 -1.86 24.12 6.46
C THR A 45 -0.42 23.61 6.49
N ILE A 46 -0.20 22.33 6.78
CA ILE A 46 1.15 21.75 6.84
C ILE A 46 1.84 21.77 5.47
N VAL A 47 1.16 21.30 4.43
CA VAL A 47 1.74 21.18 3.08
C VAL A 47 2.04 22.55 2.50
N PHE A 48 1.14 23.54 2.64
CA PHE A 48 1.32 24.87 2.08
C PHE A 48 2.25 25.79 2.90
N SER A 49 2.47 25.50 4.19
CA SER A 49 3.45 26.20 5.03
C SER A 49 4.87 25.63 4.92
N THR A 50 5.02 24.38 4.44
CA THR A 50 6.33 23.74 4.29
C THR A 50 6.93 24.04 2.91
N PRO A 51 8.12 24.68 2.82
CA PRO A 51 8.72 25.11 1.56
C PRO A 51 8.96 23.99 0.54
N PHE A 52 9.26 22.79 1.01
CA PHE A 52 9.51 21.61 0.16
C PHE A 52 8.21 20.91 -0.27
N LEU A 53 7.19 20.84 0.58
CA LEU A 53 5.95 20.09 0.30
C LEU A 53 5.01 20.83 -0.65
N ARG A 54 4.95 22.17 -0.55
CA ARG A 54 4.12 23.01 -1.41
C ARG A 54 4.40 22.82 -2.91
N PRO A 55 5.64 22.91 -3.42
CA PRO A 55 5.92 22.73 -4.84
C PRO A 55 5.74 21.27 -5.29
N VAL A 56 6.00 20.29 -4.43
CA VAL A 56 5.63 18.87 -4.68
C VAL A 56 4.12 18.76 -4.90
N HIS A 57 3.32 19.32 -4.00
CA HIS A 57 1.86 19.30 -4.12
C HIS A 57 1.42 19.89 -5.45
N PHE A 58 1.89 21.07 -5.84
CA PHE A 58 1.52 21.68 -7.12
C PHE A 58 1.94 20.86 -8.35
N PHE A 59 3.13 20.25 -8.32
CA PHE A 59 3.64 19.43 -9.43
C PHE A 59 2.80 18.17 -9.63
N PHE A 60 2.38 17.52 -8.54
CA PHE A 60 1.60 16.29 -8.58
C PHE A 60 0.09 16.49 -8.50
N PHE A 61 -0.40 17.70 -8.22
CA PHE A 61 -1.84 18.01 -8.17
C PHE A 61 -2.50 17.80 -9.54
N GLY A 62 -1.82 18.17 -10.64
CA GLY A 62 -2.29 17.96 -12.01
C GLY A 62 -2.31 16.48 -12.44
N THR A 63 -1.40 15.67 -11.90
CA THR A 63 -1.44 14.20 -12.00
C THR A 63 -2.30 13.56 -10.92
N GLY A 64 -2.99 14.40 -10.12
CA GLY A 64 -3.73 14.02 -8.94
C GLY A 64 -4.73 12.92 -9.21
N PHE A 65 -5.42 12.90 -10.35
CA PHE A 65 -6.35 11.81 -10.68
C PHE A 65 -5.64 10.45 -10.81
N TRP A 66 -4.48 10.40 -11.49
CA TRP A 66 -3.68 9.19 -11.67
C TRP A 66 -3.02 8.70 -10.38
N VAL A 67 -2.91 9.58 -9.37
CA VAL A 67 -2.36 9.28 -8.05
C VAL A 67 -3.46 8.94 -7.04
N ILE A 68 -4.55 9.68 -7.04
CA ILE A 68 -5.70 9.54 -6.17
C ILE A 68 -6.47 8.28 -6.51
N PHE A 69 -6.71 7.99 -7.79
CA PHE A 69 -7.53 6.85 -8.19
C PHE A 69 -6.93 5.51 -7.73
N PRO A 70 -5.64 5.22 -7.94
CA PRO A 70 -4.99 4.02 -7.40
C PRO A 70 -4.99 3.94 -5.87
N LEU A 71 -4.72 5.06 -5.19
CA LEU A 71 -4.78 5.12 -3.73
C LEU A 71 -6.20 4.88 -3.21
N PHE A 72 -7.20 5.42 -3.89
CA PHE A 72 -8.61 5.22 -3.56
C PHE A 72 -9.00 3.76 -3.76
N VAL A 73 -8.65 3.15 -4.89
CA VAL A 73 -8.89 1.72 -5.16
C VAL A 73 -8.22 0.85 -4.08
N TYR A 74 -6.96 1.12 -3.76
CA TYR A 74 -6.24 0.40 -2.70
C TYR A 74 -6.89 0.58 -1.33
N SER A 75 -7.29 1.81 -0.98
CA SER A 75 -7.99 2.09 0.28
C SER A 75 -9.35 1.41 0.36
N LEU A 76 -10.07 1.32 -0.76
CA LEU A 76 -11.35 0.63 -0.86
C LEU A 76 -11.14 -0.89 -0.73
N MET A 77 -10.10 -1.45 -1.35
CA MET A 77 -9.73 -2.86 -1.17
C MET A 77 -9.38 -3.17 0.27
N LEU A 78 -8.59 -2.31 0.93
CA LEU A 78 -8.29 -2.45 2.36
C LEU A 78 -9.55 -2.31 3.22
N TYR A 79 -10.40 -1.32 2.93
CA TYR A 79 -11.66 -1.11 3.64
C TYR A 79 -12.57 -2.34 3.52
N VAL A 80 -12.73 -2.87 2.31
CA VAL A 80 -13.47 -4.10 2.05
C VAL A 80 -12.84 -5.26 2.82
N ALA A 81 -11.52 -5.46 2.74
CA ALA A 81 -10.81 -6.50 3.49
C ALA A 81 -11.02 -6.37 5.01
N PHE A 82 -10.99 -5.15 5.56
CA PHE A 82 -11.26 -4.87 6.98
C PHE A 82 -12.73 -5.06 7.36
N ARG A 83 -13.67 -4.80 6.44
CA ARG A 83 -15.11 -4.99 6.68
C ARG A 83 -15.51 -6.47 6.63
N PHE A 84 -14.76 -7.26 5.85
CA PHE A 84 -14.92 -8.71 5.77
C PHE A 84 -14.09 -9.47 6.81
N LYS A 85 -13.44 -8.78 7.77
CA LYS A 85 -12.65 -9.33 8.89
C LYS A 85 -13.14 -10.72 9.32
N PRO A 86 -12.52 -11.81 8.86
CA PRO A 86 -12.47 -12.98 9.70
C PRO A 86 -11.64 -12.57 10.92
N LYS A 87 -11.97 -13.08 12.12
CA LYS A 87 -11.19 -12.83 13.34
C LYS A 87 -9.71 -13.24 13.18
N GLU A 88 -9.40 -13.99 12.13
CA GLU A 88 -8.09 -14.53 11.81
C GLU A 88 -7.75 -14.30 10.32
N PHE A 89 -6.53 -13.86 10.02
CA PHE A 89 -5.94 -13.97 8.68
C PHE A 89 -5.60 -15.45 8.42
N PRO A 90 -5.61 -15.89 7.14
CA PRO A 90 -5.23 -17.25 6.73
C PRO A 90 -4.11 -17.88 7.56
N GLY A 91 -4.31 -19.12 7.98
CA GLY A 91 -3.31 -19.83 8.79
C GLY A 91 -3.25 -19.41 10.26
N GLY A 92 -4.32 -18.82 10.80
CA GLY A 92 -4.51 -18.60 12.25
C GLY A 92 -3.89 -17.32 12.81
N TRP A 93 -3.57 -16.33 11.97
CA TRP A 93 -3.03 -15.05 12.42
C TRP A 93 -4.12 -14.19 13.04
N ASN A 94 -4.00 -13.85 14.32
CA ASN A 94 -5.03 -13.16 15.05
C ASN A 94 -4.78 -11.64 15.07
N TYR A 95 -5.62 -10.89 14.36
CA TYR A 95 -5.51 -9.44 14.27
C TYR A 95 -5.71 -8.71 15.61
N GLU A 96 -6.47 -9.28 16.54
CA GLU A 96 -6.72 -8.67 17.86
C GLU A 96 -5.49 -8.82 18.77
N ALA A 97 -4.76 -9.93 18.64
CA ALA A 97 -3.54 -10.17 19.40
C ALA A 97 -2.34 -9.41 18.84
N GLU A 98 -2.24 -9.30 17.52
CA GLU A 98 -1.05 -8.74 16.84
C GLU A 98 -1.23 -7.30 16.38
N GLY A 99 -2.45 -6.75 16.47
CA GLY A 99 -2.77 -5.33 16.23
C GLY A 99 -2.62 -4.87 14.77
N ALA A 100 -2.13 -5.71 13.87
CA ALA A 100 -1.88 -5.37 12.47
C ALA A 100 -2.02 -6.59 11.54
N MET A 101 -2.04 -6.33 10.23
CA MET A 101 -1.90 -7.37 9.19
C MET A 101 -0.49 -7.97 9.22
N PRO A 102 -0.35 -9.28 8.92
CA PRO A 102 0.95 -9.92 8.88
C PRO A 102 1.80 -9.33 7.75
N LYS A 103 3.10 -9.19 8.00
CA LYS A 103 4.03 -8.80 6.95
C LYS A 103 4.17 -9.94 5.94
N PRO A 104 4.45 -9.64 4.67
CA PRO A 104 4.67 -10.69 3.67
C PRO A 104 5.75 -11.70 4.06
N CYS A 105 6.82 -11.25 4.72
CA CYS A 105 7.86 -12.15 5.22
C CYS A 105 7.38 -13.00 6.42
N GLU A 106 6.57 -12.44 7.30
CA GLU A 106 5.98 -13.17 8.43
C GLU A 106 4.99 -14.25 7.95
N VAL A 107 4.27 -13.99 6.85
CA VAL A 107 3.42 -14.99 6.17
C VAL A 107 4.23 -16.20 5.71
N VAL A 108 5.43 -15.97 5.14
CA VAL A 108 6.33 -17.05 4.72
C VAL A 108 6.92 -17.79 5.92
N GLU A 109 7.48 -17.04 6.87
CA GLU A 109 8.17 -17.59 8.05
C GLU A 109 7.25 -18.47 8.89
N ARG A 110 6.01 -18.02 9.10
CA ARG A 110 5.01 -18.73 9.92
C ARG A 110 4.12 -19.67 9.11
N ARG A 111 4.32 -19.76 7.78
CA ARG A 111 3.51 -20.57 6.86
C ARG A 111 2.01 -20.33 7.05
N LEU A 112 1.63 -19.06 7.06
CA LEU A 112 0.24 -18.60 7.16
C LEU A 112 -0.52 -18.92 5.86
N LEU A 113 -0.94 -20.18 5.73
CA LEU A 113 -1.59 -20.72 4.54
C LEU A 113 -3.10 -20.78 4.73
N PRO A 114 -3.90 -20.44 3.71
CA PRO A 114 -5.35 -20.56 3.79
C PRO A 114 -5.75 -22.03 3.92
N SER A 115 -6.63 -22.30 4.89
CA SER A 115 -7.21 -23.62 5.14
C SER A 115 -8.63 -23.78 4.59
N SER A 116 -9.31 -22.65 4.36
CA SER A 116 -10.69 -22.55 3.90
C SER A 116 -10.81 -21.67 2.65
N LEU A 117 -11.91 -21.82 1.89
CA LEU A 117 -12.17 -20.98 0.71
C LEU A 117 -12.28 -19.49 1.07
N THR A 118 -12.83 -19.17 2.24
CA THR A 118 -12.94 -17.80 2.73
C THR A 118 -11.55 -17.20 3.01
N GLU A 119 -10.65 -17.98 3.63
CA GLU A 119 -9.26 -17.58 3.82
C GLU A 119 -8.52 -17.41 2.49
N GLU A 120 -8.76 -18.28 1.52
CA GLU A 120 -8.19 -18.17 0.18
C GLU A 120 -8.60 -16.85 -0.51
N TYR A 121 -9.86 -16.43 -0.41
CA TYR A 121 -10.30 -15.13 -0.94
C TYR A 121 -9.62 -13.94 -0.24
N VAL A 122 -9.47 -14.00 1.08
CA VAL A 122 -8.79 -12.96 1.86
C VAL A 122 -7.31 -12.89 1.47
N PHE A 123 -6.65 -14.04 1.33
CA PHE A 123 -5.26 -14.12 0.89
C PHE A 123 -5.07 -13.54 -0.51
N ILE A 124 -5.93 -13.91 -1.47
CA ILE A 124 -5.85 -13.42 -2.85
C ILE A 124 -6.09 -11.90 -2.90
N THR A 125 -7.08 -11.40 -2.15
CA THR A 125 -7.38 -9.95 -2.10
C THR A 125 -6.21 -9.17 -1.52
N TRP A 126 -5.61 -9.68 -0.44
CA TRP A 126 -4.39 -9.13 0.14
C TRP A 126 -3.24 -9.15 -0.88
N LEU A 127 -3.02 -10.29 -1.56
CA LEU A 127 -1.97 -10.45 -2.55
C LEU A 127 -2.10 -9.48 -3.72
N ILE A 128 -3.31 -9.35 -4.29
CA ILE A 128 -3.57 -8.40 -5.38
C ILE A 128 -3.29 -6.97 -4.90
N GLY A 129 -3.74 -6.62 -3.70
CA GLY A 129 -3.45 -5.31 -3.10
C GLY A 129 -1.94 -5.06 -2.97
N VAL A 130 -1.17 -6.08 -2.60
CA VAL A 130 0.29 -5.96 -2.49
C VAL A 130 0.96 -5.86 -3.87
N LEU A 131 0.59 -6.68 -4.84
CA LEU A 131 1.15 -6.63 -6.20
C LEU A 131 0.84 -5.30 -6.88
N PHE A 132 -0.38 -4.78 -6.69
CA PHE A 132 -0.78 -3.47 -7.16
C PHE A 132 0.16 -2.37 -6.63
N MET A 133 0.48 -2.41 -5.34
CA MET A 133 1.39 -1.46 -4.70
C MET A 133 2.82 -1.58 -5.22
N ILE A 134 3.32 -2.81 -5.43
CA ILE A 134 4.65 -3.05 -6.02
C ILE A 134 4.76 -2.46 -7.43
N PHE A 135 3.73 -2.60 -8.25
CA PHE A 135 3.73 -2.05 -9.60
C PHE A 135 3.63 -0.52 -9.61
N TRP A 136 2.82 0.03 -8.71
CA TRP A 136 2.37 1.41 -8.82
C TRP A 136 3.30 2.42 -8.13
N ILE A 137 3.87 2.06 -6.98
CA ILE A 137 4.75 2.96 -6.22
C ILE A 137 6.06 3.35 -6.93
N PRO A 138 6.74 2.47 -7.70
CA PRO A 138 7.92 2.85 -8.46
C PRO A 138 7.65 3.99 -9.43
N GLN A 139 6.43 4.09 -9.99
CA GLN A 139 6.03 5.21 -10.86
C GLN A 139 5.97 6.52 -10.07
N ILE A 140 5.43 6.51 -8.84
CA ILE A 140 5.37 7.70 -7.99
C ILE A 140 6.76 8.11 -7.53
N VAL A 141 7.57 7.15 -7.09
CA VAL A 141 8.95 7.40 -6.63
C VAL A 141 9.79 7.92 -7.80
N GLY A 142 9.67 7.33 -8.99
CA GLY A 142 10.32 7.80 -10.20
C GLY A 142 9.92 9.24 -10.55
N GLY A 143 8.63 9.56 -10.43
CA GLY A 143 8.13 10.93 -10.56
C GLY A 143 8.76 11.89 -9.54
N LEU A 144 8.82 11.51 -8.27
CA LEU A 144 9.38 12.32 -7.18
C LEU A 144 10.88 12.56 -7.33
N VAL A 145 11.63 11.52 -7.75
CA VAL A 145 13.05 11.63 -8.07
C VAL A 145 13.24 12.57 -9.26
N SER A 146 12.45 12.42 -10.32
CA SER A 146 12.51 13.30 -11.49
C SER A 146 12.23 14.77 -11.12
N PHE A 147 11.22 15.01 -10.28
CA PHE A 147 10.91 16.34 -9.75
C PHE A 147 12.08 16.92 -8.92
N SER A 148 12.68 16.10 -8.06
CA SER A 148 13.84 16.51 -7.25
C SER A 148 15.03 16.87 -8.15
N VAL A 149 15.33 16.06 -9.16
CA VAL A 149 16.41 16.36 -10.11
C VAL A 149 16.13 17.68 -10.86
N ILE A 150 14.90 17.89 -11.34
CA ILE A 150 14.52 19.12 -12.06
C ILE A 150 14.60 20.36 -11.17
N THR A 151 14.23 20.24 -9.89
CA THR A 151 14.25 21.37 -8.94
C THR A 151 15.64 21.72 -8.43
N TRP A 152 16.59 20.77 -8.45
CA TRP A 152 17.98 21.01 -8.05
C TRP A 152 18.87 21.53 -9.19
N ILE A 153 18.47 21.32 -10.45
CA ILE A 153 19.20 21.82 -11.64
C ILE A 153 18.84 23.28 -11.97
N LYS A 154 17.75 23.82 -11.40
CA LYS A 154 17.33 25.22 -11.54
C LYS A 154 17.79 26.05 -10.35
#